data_AF-A0A524KIJ2-F1
#
_entry.id   AF-A0A524KIJ2-F1
#
_cell.length_a   1.000
_cell.length_b   1.000
_cell.length_c   1.000
_cell.angle_alpha   90.00
_cell.angle_beta   90.00
_cell.angle_gamma   90.00
#
_symmetry.space_group_name_H-M   'P 1'
#
loop_
_entity.id
_entity.type
_entity.pdbx_description
1 polymer ?
#
loop_
_entity_poly.entity_id
_entity_poly.type
_entity_poly.pdbx_seq_one_letter_code
_entity_poly.pdbx_strand_id
1 'polypeptide(L)'
;MSALGRVGVLLCLLGAPLAQAEDRLFLAGGEMSEAAYYTYLGMIVPGPGRKDGRGFFQRYWLDGFGYEYVGGPGRVEARAWGAEASLGWGTSSPSGWSSVSAGLRFTDTSLSPDDPAATARGSQVGIKLQFDGAHDLGADWRIGAIASYTTRQDGYWGRVRLMNRGSPGRSVGVEFLANGNDEADATA
;
A
#
# COMPACT_ATOMS: atom_id res chain seq x y z
N MET A 1 -24.35 -2.70 -5.41
CA MET A 1 -23.82 -2.79 -6.80
C MET A 1 -23.44 -1.41 -7.33
N SER A 2 -22.16 -1.06 -7.31
CA SER A 2 -21.50 -0.21 -8.34
C SER A 2 -20.00 -0.15 -8.05
N ALA A 3 -19.25 -1.07 -8.67
CA ALA A 3 -17.80 -0.93 -8.76
C ALA A 3 -17.50 0.16 -9.80
N LEU A 4 -17.50 1.43 -9.38
CA LEU A 4 -16.97 2.51 -10.21
C LEU A 4 -15.44 2.39 -10.21
N GLY A 5 -14.89 1.96 -11.34
CA GLY A 5 -13.45 1.96 -11.59
C GLY A 5 -12.90 3.36 -11.36
N ARG A 6 -12.02 3.49 -10.37
CA ARG A 6 -11.31 4.73 -10.05
C ARG A 6 -10.04 4.80 -10.89
N VAL A 7 -9.92 5.83 -11.73
CA VAL A 7 -8.68 6.17 -12.43
C VAL A 7 -7.86 7.07 -11.51
N GLY A 8 -6.85 6.51 -10.87
CA GLY A 8 -5.85 7.27 -10.11
C GLY A 8 -4.61 7.52 -10.95
N VAL A 9 -4.16 8.77 -11.06
CA VAL A 9 -2.87 9.10 -11.66
C VAL A 9 -1.80 8.94 -10.59
N LEU A 10 -1.00 7.87 -10.69
CA LEU A 10 0.16 7.65 -9.84
C LEU A 10 1.39 8.27 -10.49
N LEU A 11 1.91 9.37 -9.92
CA LEU A 11 3.17 9.96 -10.34
C LEU A 11 4.32 9.32 -9.55
N CYS A 12 4.94 8.27 -10.11
CA CYS A 12 6.18 7.71 -9.56
C CYS A 12 7.38 8.56 -9.99
N LEU A 13 7.90 9.40 -9.09
CA LEU A 13 9.24 9.96 -9.23
C LEU A 13 10.26 8.85 -8.94
N LEU A 14 10.69 8.14 -9.98
CA LEU A 14 11.81 7.21 -9.92
C LEU A 14 13.12 8.01 -9.88
N GLY A 15 13.55 8.41 -8.69
CA GLY A 15 14.96 8.73 -8.48
C GLY A 15 15.75 7.44 -8.61
N ALA A 16 16.67 7.35 -9.58
CA ALA A 16 17.57 6.22 -9.70
C ALA A 16 18.51 6.19 -8.49
N PRO A 17 18.44 5.20 -7.57
CA PRO A 17 19.48 5.07 -6.57
C PRO A 17 20.72 4.47 -7.24
N LEU A 18 21.87 5.09 -6.99
CA LEU A 18 23.16 4.43 -7.15
C LEU A 18 23.13 3.17 -6.28
N ALA A 19 23.16 2.00 -6.91
CA ALA A 19 23.09 0.73 -6.21
C ALA A 19 24.36 0.51 -5.38
N GLN A 20 24.29 0.83 -4.08
CA GLN A 20 25.18 0.27 -3.07
C GLN A 20 24.40 -0.75 -2.24
N ALA A 21 24.98 -1.94 -2.08
CA ALA A 21 24.31 -3.17 -1.67
C ALA A 21 23.93 -3.25 -0.17
N GLU A 22 23.96 -2.16 0.59
CA GLU A 22 23.62 -2.11 2.02
C GLU A 22 22.71 -0.94 2.42
N ASP A 23 22.25 -0.14 1.46
CA ASP A 23 21.58 1.11 1.77
C ASP A 23 20.10 0.93 2.09
N ARG A 24 19.69 1.65 3.14
CA ARG A 24 18.29 1.81 3.52
C ARG A 24 17.52 2.39 2.33
N LEU A 25 16.39 1.79 1.99
CA LEU A 25 15.53 2.29 0.94
C LEU A 25 14.50 3.26 1.55
N PHE A 26 14.51 4.51 1.10
CA PHE A 26 13.50 5.50 1.43
C PHE A 26 12.50 5.63 0.28
N LEU A 27 11.22 5.76 0.63
CA LEU A 27 10.10 5.80 -0.29
C LEU A 27 9.19 6.95 0.11
N ALA A 28 8.70 7.73 -0.84
CA ALA A 28 7.65 8.71 -0.59
C ALA A 28 6.73 8.76 -1.80
N GLY A 29 5.47 9.14 -1.58
CA GLY A 29 4.52 9.25 -2.67
C GLY A 29 3.15 9.69 -2.20
N GLY A 30 2.25 9.85 -3.17
CA GLY A 30 0.86 10.14 -2.89
C GLY A 30 -0.03 9.93 -4.10
N GLU A 31 -1.31 9.77 -3.82
CA GLU A 31 -2.41 9.61 -4.75
C GLU A 31 -3.52 10.59 -4.32
N MET A 32 -4.15 11.26 -5.29
CA MET A 32 -5.22 12.23 -5.04
C MET A 32 -6.35 12.03 -6.05
N SER A 33 -7.56 12.26 -5.59
CA SER A 33 -8.81 12.23 -6.36
C SER A 33 -9.78 13.27 -5.78
N GLU A 34 -10.94 13.46 -6.41
CA GLU A 34 -11.94 14.44 -5.94
C GLU A 34 -12.44 14.15 -4.51
N ALA A 35 -12.60 12.87 -4.15
CA ALA A 35 -13.19 12.47 -2.87
C ALA A 35 -12.22 11.73 -1.93
N ALA A 36 -10.94 11.60 -2.31
CA ALA A 36 -9.97 10.89 -1.49
C ALA A 36 -8.52 11.29 -1.81
N TYR A 37 -7.66 11.21 -0.80
CA TYR A 37 -6.21 11.33 -0.95
C TYR A 37 -5.49 10.30 -0.08
N TYR A 38 -4.27 9.95 -0.48
CA TYR A 38 -3.33 9.12 0.28
C TYR A 38 -1.93 9.66 0.06
N THR A 39 -1.15 9.84 1.10
CA THR A 39 0.27 10.22 1.03
C THR A 39 1.07 9.38 1.99
N TYR A 40 2.34 9.12 1.68
CA TYR A 40 3.18 8.29 2.53
C TYR A 40 4.67 8.65 2.48
N LEU A 41 5.35 8.29 3.56
CA LEU A 41 6.79 8.23 3.71
C LEU A 41 7.14 6.85 4.30
N GLY A 42 8.05 6.14 3.67
CA GLY A 42 8.44 4.78 3.99
C GLY A 42 9.96 4.62 4.08
N MET A 43 10.38 3.68 4.91
CA MET A 43 11.78 3.27 5.04
C MET A 43 11.86 1.75 5.14
N ILE A 44 12.77 1.14 4.38
CA ILE A 44 13.11 -0.28 4.48
C ILE A 44 14.57 -0.39 4.88
N VAL A 45 14.83 -1.05 6.00
CA VAL A 45 16.17 -1.27 6.55
C VAL A 45 16.56 -2.73 6.33
N PRO A 46 17.65 -3.02 5.59
CA PRO A 46 18.12 -4.39 5.42
C PRO A 46 18.53 -5.00 6.76
N GLY A 47 18.14 -6.25 7.01
CA GLY A 47 18.58 -7.01 8.17
C GLY A 47 19.98 -7.61 7.96
N PRO A 48 20.62 -8.11 9.04
CA PRO A 48 21.94 -8.74 8.94
C PRO A 48 21.95 -9.89 7.93
N GLY A 49 22.96 -9.91 7.06
CA GLY A 49 23.12 -10.96 6.05
C GLY A 49 22.16 -10.88 4.86
N ARG A 50 21.33 -9.83 4.75
CA ARG A 50 20.49 -9.62 3.56
C ARG A 50 21.38 -9.38 2.34
N LYS A 51 21.16 -10.14 1.26
CA LYS A 51 21.90 -10.02 0.00
C LYS A 51 20.96 -10.14 -1.18
N ASP A 52 21.10 -9.23 -2.15
CA ASP A 52 20.31 -9.21 -3.38
C ASP A 52 18.79 -9.24 -3.15
N GLY A 53 18.30 -8.71 -2.02
CA GLY A 53 16.88 -8.76 -1.66
C GLY A 53 16.42 -10.03 -0.94
N ARG A 54 17.31 -11.02 -0.73
CA ARG A 54 17.07 -12.21 0.10
C ARG A 54 17.42 -11.97 1.55
N GLY A 55 16.52 -12.32 2.47
CA GLY A 55 16.76 -12.27 3.92
C GLY A 55 15.84 -11.30 4.67
N PHE A 56 16.12 -11.10 5.96
CA PHE A 56 15.31 -10.24 6.82
C PHE A 56 15.42 -8.76 6.46
N PHE A 57 14.35 -8.01 6.73
CA PHE A 57 14.33 -6.56 6.69
C PHE A 57 13.35 -6.01 7.73
N GLN A 58 13.50 -4.72 8.02
CA GLN A 58 12.55 -3.94 8.82
C GLN A 58 11.89 -2.91 7.90
N ARG A 59 10.61 -2.63 8.09
CA ARG A 59 9.88 -1.62 7.33
C ARG A 59 9.18 -0.67 8.28
N TYR A 60 9.30 0.62 8.01
CA TYR A 60 8.65 1.70 8.74
C TYR A 60 7.85 2.54 7.77
N TRP A 61 6.65 2.95 8.15
CA TRP A 61 5.74 3.70 7.29
C TRP A 61 5.02 4.77 8.08
N LEU A 62 4.90 5.95 7.50
CA LEU A 62 4.01 7.02 7.93
C LEU A 62 3.11 7.35 6.76
N ASP A 63 1.81 7.50 7.01
CA ASP A 63 0.86 7.85 5.96
C ASP A 63 -0.22 8.80 6.46
N GLY A 64 -0.79 9.56 5.53
CA GLY A 64 -1.92 10.45 5.77
C GLY A 64 -2.93 10.27 4.65
N PHE A 65 -4.19 10.07 5.00
CA PHE A 65 -5.26 9.80 4.03
C PHE A 65 -6.58 10.38 4.45
N GLY A 66 -7.42 10.67 3.47
CA GLY A 66 -8.77 11.14 3.72
C GLY A 66 -9.72 10.64 2.65
N TYR A 67 -10.99 10.51 3.02
CA TYR A 67 -12.06 10.06 2.14
C TYR A 67 -13.41 10.61 2.60
N GLU A 68 -14.34 10.75 1.66
CA GLU A 68 -15.73 11.07 1.96
C GLU A 68 -16.62 9.83 1.87
N TYR A 69 -17.60 9.73 2.77
CA TYR A 69 -18.66 8.72 2.73
C TYR A 69 -19.99 9.30 3.22
N VAL A 70 -21.08 8.56 3.06
CA VAL A 70 -22.39 8.91 3.62
C VAL A 70 -22.63 8.02 4.84
N GLY A 71 -22.63 8.60 6.02
CA GLY A 71 -22.87 7.94 7.31
C GLY A 71 -24.17 8.37 7.97
N GLY A 72 -24.33 8.02 9.24
CA GLY A 72 -25.50 8.42 10.05
C GLY A 72 -25.84 9.92 10.02
N PRO A 73 -24.86 10.84 10.12
CA PRO A 73 -25.10 12.28 10.07
C PRO A 73 -25.16 12.87 8.65
N GLY A 74 -25.16 12.04 7.60
CA GLY A 74 -25.11 12.48 6.20
C GLY A 74 -23.71 12.37 5.62
N ARG A 75 -23.27 13.36 4.82
CA ARG A 75 -21.92 13.36 4.25
C ARG A 75 -20.89 13.57 5.35
N VAL A 76 -19.97 12.62 5.51
CA VAL A 76 -18.87 12.64 6.47
C VAL A 76 -17.54 12.67 5.73
N GLU A 77 -16.68 13.60 6.12
CA GLU A 77 -15.28 13.63 5.74
C GLU A 77 -14.45 12.93 6.82
N ALA A 78 -13.71 11.89 6.41
CA ALA A 78 -12.74 11.21 7.25
C ALA A 78 -11.33 11.69 6.91
N ARG A 79 -10.55 12.01 7.93
CA ARG A 79 -9.11 12.32 7.82
C ARG A 79 -8.35 11.50 8.83
N ALA A 80 -7.32 10.81 8.37
CA ALA A 80 -6.51 9.93 9.20
C ALA A 80 -5.01 10.10 8.95
N TRP A 81 -4.23 9.81 9.98
CA TRP A 81 -2.80 9.56 9.86
C TRP A 81 -2.46 8.21 10.47
N GLY A 82 -1.44 7.56 9.93
CA GLY A 82 -1.03 6.22 10.28
C GLY A 82 0.47 6.11 10.47
N ALA A 83 0.87 5.18 11.34
CA ALA A 83 2.25 4.77 11.52
C ALA A 83 2.34 3.24 11.53
N GLU A 84 3.38 2.69 10.94
CA GLU A 84 3.61 1.25 10.84
C GLU A 84 5.06 0.92 11.14
N ALA A 85 5.28 -0.18 11.87
CA ALA A 85 6.57 -0.83 12.01
C ALA A 85 6.40 -2.34 11.82
N SER A 86 7.13 -2.91 10.87
CA SER A 86 7.03 -4.32 10.50
C SER A 86 8.40 -4.99 10.30
N LEU A 87 8.42 -6.30 10.53
CA LEU A 87 9.53 -7.19 10.19
C LEU A 87 9.10 -8.02 8.98
N GLY A 88 10.03 -8.25 8.07
CA GLY A 88 9.74 -9.02 6.87
C GLY A 88 10.91 -9.87 6.41
N TRP A 89 10.58 -10.75 5.47
CA TRP A 89 11.53 -11.60 4.77
C TRP A 89 11.35 -11.42 3.27
N GLY A 90 12.44 -11.15 2.56
CA GLY A 90 12.46 -11.05 1.11
C GLY A 90 13.13 -12.25 0.47
N THR A 91 12.76 -12.52 -0.77
CA THR A 91 13.43 -13.46 -1.67
C THR A 91 13.59 -12.84 -3.05
N SER A 92 14.59 -13.30 -3.81
CA SER A 92 14.87 -12.85 -5.17
C SER A 92 15.49 -13.96 -6.00
N SER A 93 15.26 -13.86 -7.31
CA SER A 93 15.80 -14.72 -8.36
C SER A 93 16.06 -13.86 -9.62
N PRO A 94 16.71 -14.41 -10.67
CA PRO A 94 16.86 -13.69 -11.93
C PRO A 94 15.53 -13.28 -12.59
N SER A 95 14.44 -14.00 -12.30
CA SER A 95 13.12 -13.76 -12.88
C SER A 95 12.15 -13.05 -11.94
N GLY A 96 12.54 -12.67 -10.72
CA GLY A 96 11.59 -11.99 -9.84
C GLY A 96 12.06 -11.79 -8.42
N TRP A 97 11.17 -11.21 -7.63
CA TRP A 97 11.35 -11.01 -6.20
C TRP A 97 10.00 -11.07 -5.50
N SER A 98 10.02 -11.42 -4.22
CA SER A 98 8.84 -11.29 -3.36
C SER A 98 9.27 -11.01 -1.93
N SER A 99 8.34 -10.48 -1.15
CA SER A 99 8.53 -10.21 0.26
C SER A 99 7.21 -10.38 1.01
N VAL A 100 7.33 -10.76 2.27
CA VAL A 100 6.23 -10.77 3.22
C VAL A 100 6.68 -10.03 4.46
N SER A 101 5.79 -9.25 5.06
CA SER A 101 6.02 -8.54 6.31
C SER A 101 4.82 -8.59 7.22
N ALA A 102 5.09 -8.57 8.52
CA ALA A 102 4.11 -8.51 9.58
C ALA A 102 4.55 -7.47 10.61
N GLY A 103 3.61 -6.67 11.11
CA GLY A 103 3.93 -5.61 12.05
C GLY A 103 2.74 -5.00 12.74
N LEU A 104 3.01 -3.95 13.50
CA LEU A 104 1.99 -3.15 14.16
C LEU A 104 1.67 -1.93 13.30
N ARG A 105 0.39 -1.60 13.22
CA ARG A 105 -0.12 -0.37 12.62
C ARG A 105 -0.93 0.41 13.63
N PHE A 106 -0.57 1.67 13.80
CA PHE A 106 -1.37 2.69 14.46
C PHE A 106 -2.10 3.51 13.40
N THR A 107 -3.35 3.90 13.68
CA THR A 107 -4.12 4.83 12.85
C THR A 107 -4.99 5.69 13.75
N ASP A 108 -5.05 6.99 13.47
CA ASP A 108 -5.90 7.93 14.18
C ASP A 108 -6.79 8.65 13.18
N THR A 109 -8.11 8.48 13.33
CA THR A 109 -9.11 8.97 12.39
C THR A 109 -10.01 10.02 13.05
N SER A 110 -10.09 11.18 12.41
CA SER A 110 -11.03 12.25 12.72
C SER A 110 -12.15 12.30 11.68
N LEU A 111 -13.39 12.52 12.14
CA LEU A 111 -14.60 12.54 11.31
C LEU A 111 -15.29 13.90 11.41
N SER A 112 -15.76 14.43 10.28
CA SER A 112 -16.50 15.69 10.25
C SER A 112 -17.70 15.61 9.28
N PRO A 113 -18.96 15.72 9.78
CA PRO A 113 -19.35 15.71 11.19
C PRO A 113 -18.98 14.39 11.88
N ASP A 114 -18.95 14.38 13.21
CA ASP A 114 -18.67 13.16 13.97
C ASP A 114 -19.74 12.10 13.68
N ASP A 115 -19.30 10.89 13.37
CA ASP A 115 -20.15 9.72 13.20
C ASP A 115 -19.80 8.67 14.28
N PRO A 116 -20.54 8.62 15.39
CA PRO A 116 -20.24 7.70 16.49
C PRO A 116 -20.38 6.22 16.13
N ALA A 117 -21.09 5.89 15.04
CA ALA A 117 -21.27 4.52 14.58
C ALA A 117 -20.07 4.02 13.75
N ALA A 118 -19.22 4.93 13.27
CA ALA A 118 -18.10 4.60 12.40
C ALA A 118 -17.04 3.75 13.12
N THR A 119 -16.72 2.59 12.57
CA THR A 119 -15.75 1.66 13.19
C THR A 119 -14.33 2.20 13.07
N ALA A 120 -14.05 3.05 12.09
CA ALA A 120 -12.74 3.66 11.89
C ALA A 120 -12.41 4.81 12.85
N ARG A 121 -13.40 5.32 13.59
CA ARG A 121 -13.28 6.50 14.46
C ARG A 121 -12.19 6.37 15.53
N GLY A 122 -11.44 7.46 15.73
CA GLY A 122 -10.44 7.61 16.79
C GLY A 122 -9.14 6.84 16.56
N SER A 123 -8.37 6.68 17.64
CA SER A 123 -7.06 6.01 17.60
C SER A 123 -7.18 4.50 17.75
N GLN A 124 -6.46 3.77 16.91
CA GLN A 124 -6.54 2.32 16.84
C GLN A 124 -5.17 1.70 16.58
N VAL A 125 -4.94 0.52 17.15
CA VAL A 125 -3.74 -0.29 16.90
C VAL A 125 -4.17 -1.68 16.45
N GLY A 126 -3.53 -2.18 15.41
CA GLY A 126 -3.77 -3.51 14.87
C GLY A 126 -2.51 -4.15 14.31
N ILE A 127 -2.62 -5.42 13.94
CA ILE A 127 -1.58 -6.13 13.20
C ILE A 127 -1.81 -5.85 11.72
N LYS A 128 -0.73 -5.61 10.97
CA LYS A 128 -0.74 -5.56 9.52
C LYS A 128 0.11 -6.68 8.95
N LEU A 129 -0.45 -7.39 7.98
CA LEU A 129 0.26 -8.32 7.11
C LEU A 129 0.36 -7.70 5.72
N GLN A 130 1.52 -7.83 5.08
CA GLN A 130 1.72 -7.35 3.72
C GLN A 130 2.57 -8.31 2.92
N PHE A 131 2.15 -8.56 1.69
CA PHE A 131 2.89 -9.25 0.65
C PHE A 131 3.14 -8.29 -0.51
N ASP A 132 4.33 -8.35 -1.09
CA ASP A 132 4.69 -7.65 -2.31
C ASP A 132 5.59 -8.53 -3.17
N GLY A 133 5.46 -8.46 -4.49
CA GLY A 133 6.28 -9.24 -5.37
C GLY A 133 6.09 -8.93 -6.83
N ALA A 134 7.05 -9.35 -7.64
CA ALA A 134 6.92 -9.31 -9.07
C ALA A 134 7.73 -10.42 -9.74
N HIS A 135 7.22 -10.89 -10.87
CA HIS A 135 7.77 -11.99 -11.63
C HIS A 135 7.75 -11.69 -13.13
N ASP A 136 8.82 -12.08 -13.80
CA ASP A 136 9.02 -11.90 -15.23
C ASP A 136 8.42 -13.09 -15.97
N LEU A 137 7.42 -12.82 -16.80
CA LEU A 137 6.75 -13.78 -17.66
C LEU A 137 7.47 -13.79 -19.03
N GLY A 138 8.74 -14.19 -19.01
CA GLY A 138 9.64 -14.09 -20.17
C GLY A 138 10.32 -12.72 -20.29
N ALA A 139 10.78 -12.38 -21.50
CA ALA A 139 11.55 -11.15 -21.74
C ALA A 139 10.69 -9.89 -21.59
N ASP A 140 9.49 -9.91 -22.18
CA ASP A 140 8.72 -8.69 -22.40
C ASP A 140 7.68 -8.42 -21.32
N TRP A 141 7.25 -9.43 -20.57
CA TRP A 141 6.13 -9.30 -19.64
C TRP A 141 6.57 -9.42 -18.19
N ARG A 142 5.95 -8.63 -17.33
CA ARG A 142 6.11 -8.70 -15.88
C ARG A 142 4.76 -8.63 -15.20
N ILE A 143 4.51 -9.55 -14.29
CA ILE A 143 3.40 -9.47 -13.35
C ILE A 143 3.92 -8.96 -12.00
N GLY A 144 3.19 -8.06 -11.37
CA GLY A 144 3.48 -7.55 -10.04
C GLY A 144 2.22 -7.59 -9.18
N ALA A 145 2.38 -7.88 -7.90
CA ALA A 145 1.30 -7.91 -6.95
C ALA A 145 1.72 -7.29 -5.62
N ILE A 146 0.79 -6.58 -4.99
CA ILE A 146 0.88 -6.14 -3.59
C ILE A 146 -0.45 -6.49 -2.94
N ALA A 147 -0.42 -7.02 -1.73
CA ALA A 147 -1.61 -7.27 -0.93
C ALA A 147 -1.31 -6.95 0.52
N SER A 148 -2.28 -6.39 1.23
CA SER A 148 -2.17 -6.15 2.66
C SER A 148 -3.50 -6.36 3.36
N TYR A 149 -3.41 -6.74 4.62
CA TYR A 149 -4.55 -6.90 5.51
C TYR A 149 -4.20 -6.33 6.88
N THR A 150 -5.14 -5.63 7.50
CA THR A 150 -5.03 -5.08 8.85
C THR A 150 -6.15 -5.63 9.71
N THR A 151 -5.80 -6.19 10.87
CA THR A 151 -6.78 -6.79 11.81
C THR A 151 -7.73 -5.77 12.43
N ARG A 152 -7.45 -4.48 12.26
CA ARG A 152 -8.32 -3.41 12.74
C ARG A 152 -9.11 -2.87 11.54
N GLN A 153 -10.43 -2.77 11.71
CA GLN A 153 -11.41 -2.45 10.66
C GLN A 153 -11.52 -3.52 9.56
N ASP A 154 -10.90 -4.70 9.76
CA ASP A 154 -10.76 -5.76 8.75
C ASP A 154 -10.35 -5.24 7.36
N GLY A 155 -9.51 -4.21 7.36
CA GLY A 155 -9.08 -3.52 6.16
C GLY A 155 -8.21 -4.40 5.29
N TYR A 156 -8.54 -4.51 4.01
CA TYR A 156 -7.71 -5.14 3.01
C TYR A 156 -7.53 -4.23 1.80
N TRP A 157 -6.37 -4.34 1.18
CA TRP A 157 -6.11 -3.71 -0.12
C TRP A 157 -5.12 -4.55 -0.90
N GLY A 158 -5.30 -4.61 -2.21
CA GLY A 158 -4.37 -5.26 -3.11
C GLY A 158 -4.36 -4.64 -4.50
N ARG A 159 -3.23 -4.83 -5.17
CA ARG A 159 -2.96 -4.39 -6.53
C ARG A 159 -2.35 -5.53 -7.32
N VAL A 160 -2.80 -5.71 -8.54
CA VAL A 160 -2.13 -6.57 -9.53
C VAL A 160 -1.84 -5.76 -10.77
N ARG A 161 -0.63 -5.88 -11.30
CA ARG A 161 -0.16 -5.20 -12.51
C ARG A 161 0.36 -6.23 -13.48
N LEU A 162 -0.05 -6.13 -14.74
CA LEU A 162 0.56 -6.87 -15.85
C LEU A 162 1.12 -5.85 -16.84
N MET A 163 2.45 -5.81 -16.97
CA MET A 163 3.17 -4.80 -17.74
C MET A 163 3.97 -5.45 -18.86
N ASN A 164 3.87 -4.91 -20.08
CA ASN A 164 4.73 -5.19 -21.20
C ASN A 164 5.86 -4.14 -21.29
N ARG A 165 7.11 -4.56 -21.48
CA ARG A 165 8.33 -3.74 -21.45
C ARG A 165 8.76 -3.19 -22.82
N GLY A 166 7.83 -2.97 -23.76
CA GLY A 166 8.07 -2.79 -25.20
C GLY A 166 9.28 -1.96 -25.68
N SER A 167 9.88 -1.08 -24.87
CA SER A 167 11.22 -0.53 -25.12
C SER A 167 12.00 -0.35 -23.81
N PRO A 168 13.36 -0.33 -23.83
CA PRO A 168 14.16 -0.10 -22.63
C PRO A 168 13.69 1.13 -21.85
N GLY A 169 13.37 0.95 -20.56
CA GLY A 169 12.91 2.01 -19.67
C GLY A 169 11.44 2.42 -19.82
N ARG A 170 10.65 1.79 -20.69
CA ARG A 170 9.21 2.03 -20.81
C ARG A 170 8.42 0.74 -20.65
N SER A 171 7.30 0.83 -19.98
CA SER A 171 6.34 -0.26 -19.90
C SER A 171 4.91 0.26 -19.98
N VAL A 172 4.04 -0.54 -20.58
CA VAL A 172 2.60 -0.28 -20.70
C VAL A 172 1.87 -1.52 -20.23
N GLY A 173 0.77 -1.35 -19.51
CA GLY A 173 0.08 -2.48 -18.93
C GLY A 173 -1.26 -2.13 -18.32
N VAL A 174 -1.86 -3.15 -17.73
CA VAL A 174 -3.14 -3.07 -17.03
C VAL A 174 -2.90 -3.21 -15.53
N GLU A 175 -3.61 -2.40 -14.75
CA GLU A 175 -3.61 -2.46 -13.30
C GLU A 175 -5.03 -2.75 -12.80
N PHE A 176 -5.13 -3.64 -11.82
CA PHE A 176 -6.34 -3.92 -11.06
C PHE A 176 -6.08 -3.58 -9.59
N LEU A 177 -7.04 -2.89 -8.99
CA LEU A 177 -7.00 -2.47 -7.59
C LEU A 177 -8.27 -2.98 -6.89
N ALA A 178 -8.09 -3.61 -5.74
CA ALA A 178 -9.17 -4.07 -4.89
C ALA A 178 -8.91 -3.60 -3.46
N ASN A 179 -9.92 -3.08 -2.78
CA ASN A 179 -9.82 -2.65 -1.39
C ASN A 179 -11.18 -2.76 -0.71
N GLY A 180 -11.16 -2.94 0.62
CA GLY A 180 -12.36 -2.99 1.44
C GLY A 180 -12.01 -2.94 2.93
N ASN A 181 -13.02 -2.70 3.74
CA ASN A 181 -13.00 -2.71 5.20
C ASN A 181 -14.43 -3.01 5.69
N ASP A 182 -14.61 -3.28 6.99
CA ASP A 182 -15.95 -3.52 7.58
C ASP A 182 -16.96 -2.40 7.25
N GLU A 183 -16.48 -1.18 7.04
CA GLU A 183 -17.29 -0.01 6.73
C GLU A 183 -17.83 -0.02 5.29
N ALA A 184 -17.10 -0.65 4.37
CA ALA A 184 -17.56 -0.88 2.99
C ALA A 184 -18.65 -1.96 2.90
N ASP A 185 -18.63 -2.95 3.81
CA ASP A 185 -19.64 -4.02 3.86
C ASP A 185 -20.91 -3.60 4.62
N ALA A 186 -20.84 -2.59 5.50
CA ALA A 186 -22.00 -2.03 6.21
C ALA A 186 -22.92 -1.15 5.34
N THR A 187 -22.53 -0.86 4.10
CA THR A 187 -23.30 -0.01 3.16
C THR A 187 -23.71 -0.73 1.86
N ALA A 188 -23.63 -2.07 1.83
CA ALA A 188 -24.03 -2.90 0.69
C ALA A 188 -25.51 -3.35 0.75
#